data_AF-A0A7R8VIJ8-F1
#
_entry.id   AF-A0A7R8VIJ8-F1
#
_cell.length_a   1.000
_cell.length_b   1.000
_cell.length_c   1.000
_cell.angle_alpha   90.00
_cell.angle_beta   90.00
_cell.angle_gamma   90.00
#
_symmetry.space_group_name_H-M   'P 1'
#
loop_
_entity.id
_entity.type
_entity.pdbx_description
1 polymer ?
#
loop_
_entity_poly.entity_id
_entity_poly.type
_entity_poly.pdbx_seq_one_letter_code
_entity_poly.pdbx_strand_id
1 'polypeptide(L)'
;MNGCCLFTRSNLSLRFAEIDAGRHQPSNPIPINRYNVLLTRNDKCYLSGDGTTLNEQGALKPTADGTDNVLVKQGSFSYTSPEGIPISLTYVADELGFRPEGSHLPVAPAVPPINF
;
A
#
# COMPACT_ATOMS: atom_id res chain seq x y z
N MET A 1 5.32 -17.62 6.00
CA MET A 1 6.62 -17.16 5.44
C MET A 1 6.30 -16.31 4.21
N ASN A 2 6.16 -14.99 4.38
CA ASN A 2 5.65 -14.07 3.34
C ASN A 2 6.80 -13.63 2.43
N GLY A 3 6.93 -14.32 1.30
CA GLY A 3 8.07 -14.28 0.38
C GLY A 3 8.16 -13.06 -0.53
N CYS A 4 8.32 -11.85 0.02
CA CYS A 4 8.76 -10.69 -0.77
C CYS A 4 9.98 -9.93 -0.21
N CYS A 5 10.52 -10.36 0.95
CA CYS A 5 11.68 -9.69 1.58
C CYS A 5 13.04 -10.30 1.24
N LEU A 6 13.11 -11.42 0.50
CA LEU A 6 14.37 -12.12 0.22
C LEU A 6 14.95 -11.71 -1.14
N PHE A 7 16.02 -10.89 -1.06
CA PHE A 7 16.97 -10.50 -2.12
C PHE A 7 16.34 -9.64 -3.26
N THR A 8 16.88 -8.49 -3.67
CA THR A 8 18.26 -8.17 -4.07
C THR A 8 18.57 -6.69 -3.80
N ARG A 9 19.86 -6.35 -3.63
CA ARG A 9 20.37 -4.97 -3.61
C ARG A 9 20.46 -4.46 -5.04
N SER A 10 19.50 -3.67 -5.49
CA SER A 10 19.56 -3.00 -6.80
C SER A 10 19.24 -1.52 -6.61
N ASN A 11 20.29 -0.71 -6.59
CA ASN A 11 20.23 0.73 -6.35
C ASN A 11 19.94 1.43 -7.69
N LEU A 12 18.67 1.67 -8.00
CA LEU A 12 18.28 2.41 -9.20
C LEU A 12 18.00 3.87 -8.80
N SER A 13 19.01 4.72 -8.91
CA SER A 13 18.89 6.16 -8.69
C SER A 13 18.30 6.82 -9.95
N LEU A 14 16.98 6.95 -10.02
CA LEU A 14 16.32 7.75 -11.05
C LEU A 14 16.49 9.25 -10.72
N ARG A 15 17.32 9.94 -11.50
CA ARG A 15 17.46 11.41 -11.48
C ARG A 15 16.43 11.97 -12.46
N PHE A 16 15.30 12.45 -11.96
CA PHE A 16 14.39 13.27 -12.75
C PHE A 16 14.93 14.72 -12.72
N ALA A 17 15.28 15.25 -13.89
CA ALA A 17 15.52 16.68 -14.07
C ALA A 17 14.18 17.32 -14.43
N GLU A 18 13.78 18.38 -13.75
CA GLU A 18 12.64 19.20 -14.18
C GLU A 18 12.84 20.69 -13.89
N ILE A 19 12.14 21.45 -14.74
CA ILE A 19 12.26 22.87 -15.07
C ILE A 19 11.64 23.75 -13.95
N ASP A 20 12.22 24.94 -13.84
CA ASP A 20 12.06 25.97 -12.81
C ASP A 20 10.62 26.44 -12.52
N ALA A 21 10.26 26.50 -11.24
CA ALA A 21 9.78 27.71 -10.53
C ALA A 21 8.98 27.36 -9.26
N GLY A 22 9.61 27.49 -8.09
CA GLY A 22 8.92 27.91 -6.86
C GLY A 22 8.23 26.87 -5.96
N ARG A 23 8.66 25.61 -5.92
CA ARG A 23 8.26 24.67 -4.85
C ARG A 23 9.44 24.27 -4.00
N HIS A 24 9.27 24.32 -2.68
CA HIS A 24 10.17 23.76 -1.67
C HIS A 24 10.72 22.42 -2.17
N GLN A 25 11.99 22.42 -2.56
CA GLN A 25 12.70 21.17 -2.82
C GLN A 25 12.98 20.57 -1.44
N PRO A 26 12.40 19.42 -1.07
CA PRO A 26 12.78 18.78 0.18
C PRO A 26 14.29 18.55 0.14
N SER A 27 14.96 18.94 1.22
CA SER A 27 16.36 18.64 1.47
C SER A 27 16.57 17.14 1.31
N ASN A 28 17.23 16.74 0.22
CA ASN A 28 17.55 15.36 -0.16
C ASN A 28 16.32 14.44 -0.36
N PRO A 29 16.08 13.88 -1.57
CA PRO A 29 14.97 12.95 -1.78
C PRO A 29 15.11 11.69 -0.91
N ILE A 30 13.99 11.18 -0.38
CA ILE A 30 13.95 9.89 0.31
C ILE A 30 14.19 8.79 -0.74
N PRO A 31 15.21 7.94 -0.58
CA PRO A 31 15.54 6.93 -1.58
C PRO A 31 14.51 5.80 -1.58
N ILE A 32 14.33 5.16 -2.74
CA ILE A 32 13.58 3.91 -2.82
C ILE A 32 14.57 2.76 -2.63
N ASN A 33 14.47 2.08 -1.48
CA ASN A 33 15.34 0.97 -1.16
C ASN A 33 14.93 -0.33 -1.85
N ARG A 34 13.62 -0.54 -2.11
CA ARG A 34 13.09 -1.66 -2.89
C ARG A 34 11.85 -1.28 -3.67
N TYR A 35 11.75 -1.78 -4.89
CA TYR A 35 10.56 -1.73 -5.73
C TYR A 35 10.50 -2.98 -6.59
N ASN A 36 9.46 -3.79 -6.43
CA ASN A 36 9.22 -4.99 -7.22
C ASN A 36 7.75 -5.05 -7.64
N VAL A 37 7.50 -5.32 -8.92
CA VAL A 37 6.16 -5.51 -9.48
C VAL A 37 6.20 -6.75 -10.37
N LEU A 38 5.52 -7.80 -9.94
CA LEU A 38 5.37 -9.03 -10.69
C LEU A 38 4.02 -9.00 -11.38
N LEU A 39 3.94 -8.36 -12.55
CA LEU A 39 2.68 -8.15 -13.29
C LEU A 39 1.92 -9.47 -13.52
N THR A 40 2.62 -10.56 -13.83
CA THR A 40 2.01 -11.88 -14.03
C THR A 40 1.34 -12.46 -12.78
N ARG A 41 1.79 -12.06 -11.59
CA ARG A 41 1.24 -12.50 -10.30
C ARG A 41 0.39 -11.44 -9.61
N ASN A 42 0.31 -10.24 -10.20
CA ASN A 42 -0.26 -9.05 -9.56
C ASN A 42 0.35 -8.75 -8.17
N ASP A 43 1.60 -9.15 -7.94
CA ASP A 43 2.30 -8.89 -6.69
C ASP A 43 3.08 -7.58 -6.79
N LYS A 44 3.08 -6.78 -5.73
CA LYS A 44 3.82 -5.51 -5.63
C LYS A 44 4.42 -5.35 -4.25
N CYS A 45 5.69 -4.95 -4.21
CA CYS A 45 6.41 -4.67 -2.98
C CYS A 45 7.20 -3.37 -3.10
N TYR A 46 7.20 -2.56 -2.04
CA TYR A 46 7.90 -1.28 -1.98
C TYR A 46 8.49 -1.07 -0.59
N LEU A 47 9.72 -0.55 -0.53
CA LEU A 47 10.39 -0.10 0.68
C LEU A 47 11.12 1.21 0.38
N SER A 48 10.81 2.23 1.16
CA SER A 48 11.47 3.53 1.12
C SER A 48 12.60 3.63 2.15
N GLY A 49 13.47 4.62 1.99
CA GLY A 49 14.60 4.95 2.87
C GLY A 49 14.20 5.32 4.29
N ASP A 50 13.02 5.90 4.44
CA ASP A 50 12.40 6.28 5.70
C ASP A 50 11.69 5.11 6.41
N GLY A 51 11.73 3.90 5.83
CA GLY A 51 11.07 2.71 6.38
C GLY A 51 9.61 2.53 5.96
N THR A 52 9.07 3.39 5.09
CA THR A 52 7.72 3.17 4.53
C THR A 52 7.68 1.89 3.70
N THR A 53 6.73 1.00 3.96
CA THR A 53 6.58 -0.29 3.29
C THR A 53 5.19 -0.49 2.68
N LEU A 54 5.14 -1.15 1.53
CA LEU A 54 3.94 -1.71 0.92
C LEU A 54 4.21 -3.16 0.51
N ASN A 55 3.27 -4.05 0.78
CA ASN A 55 3.21 -5.38 0.20
C ASN A 55 1.78 -5.66 -0.26
N GLU A 56 1.59 -5.98 -1.53
CA GLU A 56 0.29 -6.20 -2.16
C GLU A 56 0.35 -7.45 -3.02
N GLN A 57 -0.73 -8.22 -3.02
CA GLN A 57 -0.95 -9.36 -3.89
C GLN A 57 -2.31 -9.22 -4.55
N GLY A 58 -2.43 -9.69 -5.79
CA GLY A 58 -3.67 -9.62 -6.55
C GLY A 58 -4.07 -10.96 -7.14
N ALA A 59 -5.38 -11.22 -7.19
CA ALA A 59 -5.95 -12.39 -7.85
C ALA A 59 -7.21 -11.98 -8.61
N LEU A 60 -7.38 -12.52 -9.82
CA LEU A 60 -8.66 -12.44 -10.51
C LEU A 60 -9.62 -13.44 -9.85
N LYS A 61 -10.79 -12.96 -9.45
CA LYS A 61 -11.89 -13.80 -8.98
C LYS A 61 -13.07 -13.66 -9.94
N PRO A 62 -13.75 -14.75 -10.30
CA PRO A 62 -14.99 -14.64 -11.04
C PRO A 62 -16.04 -13.88 -10.21
N THR A 63 -16.88 -13.10 -10.88
CA THR A 63 -18.04 -12.46 -10.25
C THR A 63 -19.02 -13.51 -9.74
N ALA A 64 -19.93 -13.12 -8.84
CA ALA A 64 -20.91 -14.03 -8.25
C ALA A 64 -21.82 -14.71 -9.29
N ASP A 65 -22.11 -14.05 -10.40
CA ASP A 65 -22.86 -14.56 -11.55
C ASP A 65 -21.99 -15.30 -12.58
N GLY A 66 -20.65 -15.30 -12.40
CA GLY A 66 -19.69 -16.02 -13.22
C GLY A 66 -19.49 -15.48 -14.63
N THR A 67 -20.05 -14.30 -14.93
CA THR A 67 -20.01 -13.69 -16.27
C THR A 67 -18.71 -12.91 -16.51
N ASP A 68 -18.14 -12.36 -15.45
CA ASP A 68 -16.97 -11.47 -15.47
C ASP A 68 -15.92 -11.89 -14.44
N ASN A 69 -14.79 -11.18 -14.44
CA ASN A 69 -13.75 -11.31 -13.42
C ASN A 69 -13.47 -9.97 -12.75
N VAL A 70 -13.34 -9.99 -11.43
CA VAL A 70 -12.93 -8.87 -10.59
C VAL A 70 -11.51 -9.10 -10.12
N LEU A 71 -10.66 -8.07 -10.27
CA LEU A 71 -9.35 -8.08 -9.65
C LEU A 71 -9.50 -7.78 -8.16
N VAL A 72 -9.21 -8.77 -7.32
CA VAL A 72 -9.11 -8.61 -5.87
C VAL A 72 -7.67 -8.35 -5.49
N LYS A 73 -7.42 -7.28 -4.75
CA LYS A 73 -6.10 -6.96 -4.20
C LYS A 73 -6.15 -6.96 -2.69
N GLN A 74 -5.13 -7.53 -2.07
CA GLN A 74 -4.97 -7.49 -0.62
C GLN A 74 -3.54 -7.16 -0.27
N GLY A 75 -3.35 -6.41 0.81
CA GLY A 75 -2.01 -5.95 1.15
C GLY A 75 -1.90 -5.33 2.52
N SER A 76 -0.71 -4.83 2.78
CA SER A 76 -0.33 -4.11 3.98
C SER A 76 0.48 -2.88 3.63
N PHE A 77 0.22 -1.78 4.34
CA PHE A 77 0.97 -0.54 4.24
C PHE A 77 1.43 -0.11 5.63
N SER A 78 2.66 0.39 5.74
CA SER A 78 3.19 0.92 7.00
C SER A 78 4.11 2.11 6.76
N TYR A 79 4.06 3.09 7.66
CA TYR A 79 4.93 4.25 7.70
C TYR A 79 5.14 4.71 9.15
N THR A 80 6.11 5.58 9.38
CA THR A 80 6.30 6.23 10.68
C THR A 80 5.69 7.62 10.62
N SER A 81 4.83 7.97 11.57
CA SER A 81 4.23 9.30 11.64
C SER A 81 5.29 10.38 11.95
N PRO A 82 5.02 11.67 11.70
CA PRO A 82 5.91 12.76 12.07
C PRO A 82 6.28 12.79 13.57
N GLU A 83 5.42 12.21 14.41
CA GLU A 83 5.60 12.08 15.86
C GLU A 83 6.46 10.85 16.25
N GLY A 84 6.94 10.07 15.27
CA GLY A 84 7.75 8.87 15.49
C GLY A 84 6.94 7.61 15.78
N ILE A 85 5.61 7.64 15.59
CA ILE A 85 4.72 6.52 15.91
C ILE A 85 4.59 5.61 14.67
N PRO A 86 4.85 4.29 14.78
CA PRO A 86 4.64 3.38 13.66
C PRO A 86 3.15 3.22 13.39
N ILE A 87 2.74 3.53 12.17
CA ILE A 87 1.37 3.36 11.67
C ILE A 87 1.37 2.22 10.66
N SER A 88 0.38 1.34 10.76
CA SER A 88 0.17 0.26 9.80
C SER A 88 -1.31 0.00 9.58
N LEU A 89 -1.61 -0.50 8.38
CA LEU A 89 -2.91 -1.05 8.02
C LEU A 89 -2.75 -2.27 7.11
N THR A 90 -3.77 -3.11 7.12
CA THR A 90 -4.05 -4.10 6.08
C THR A 90 -5.26 -3.67 5.28
N TYR A 91 -5.43 -4.19 4.07
CA TYR A 91 -6.60 -3.88 3.26
C TYR A 91 -6.98 -5.01 2.33
N VAL A 92 -8.25 -5.01 1.95
CA VAL A 92 -8.80 -5.75 0.82
C VAL A 92 -9.51 -4.76 -0.09
N ALA A 93 -9.22 -4.85 -1.39
CA ALA A 93 -9.88 -4.10 -2.45
C ALA A 93 -10.50 -5.09 -3.42
N ASP A 94 -11.82 -5.08 -3.55
CA ASP A 94 -12.59 -5.93 -4.45
C ASP A 94 -13.84 -5.17 -4.95
N GLU A 95 -14.84 -5.91 -5.42
CA GLU A 95 -16.13 -5.38 -5.90
C GLU A 95 -16.89 -4.54 -4.85
N LEU A 96 -16.66 -4.79 -3.56
CA LEU A 96 -17.27 -4.03 -2.47
C LEU A 96 -16.42 -2.80 -2.08
N GLY A 97 -15.42 -2.44 -2.91
CA GLY A 97 -14.55 -1.30 -2.73
C GLY A 97 -13.33 -1.57 -1.84
N PHE A 98 -12.68 -0.50 -1.39
CA PHE A 98 -11.49 -0.54 -0.56
C PHE A 98 -11.87 -0.60 0.93
N ARG A 99 -11.43 -1.65 1.63
CA ARG A 99 -11.70 -1.87 3.05
C ARG A 99 -10.38 -2.00 3.82
N PRO A 100 -9.89 -0.91 4.42
CA PRO A 100 -8.70 -0.92 5.25
C PRO A 100 -9.03 -1.27 6.71
N GLU A 101 -8.09 -1.93 7.37
CA GLU A 101 -8.12 -2.26 8.79
C GLU A 101 -6.84 -1.78 9.45
N GLY A 102 -6.97 -0.96 10.50
CA GLY A 102 -5.84 -0.38 11.23
C GLY A 102 -6.32 0.40 12.45
N SER A 103 -5.53 0.39 13.53
CA SER A 103 -5.89 1.01 14.82
C SER A 103 -6.04 2.54 14.76
N HIS A 104 -5.47 3.17 13.75
CA HIS A 104 -5.48 4.62 13.54
C HIS A 104 -6.66 5.08 12.68
N LEU A 105 -7.47 4.16 12.16
CA LEU A 105 -8.60 4.48 11.31
C LEU A 105 -9.81 4.90 12.16
N PRO A 106 -10.65 5.83 11.67
CA PRO A 106 -11.90 6.17 12.33
C PRO A 106 -12.78 4.93 12.49
N VAL A 107 -13.24 4.68 13.70
CA VAL A 107 -14.25 3.65 13.99
C VAL A 107 -15.62 4.32 13.97
N ALA A 108 -16.56 3.78 13.20
CA ALA A 108 -17.94 4.27 13.23
C ALA A 108 -18.51 4.16 14.65
N PRO A 109 -19.28 5.16 15.14
CA PRO A 109 -19.91 5.06 16.44
C PRO A 109 -20.86 3.86 16.49
N ALA A 110 -20.95 3.21 17.65
CA ALA A 110 -21.88 2.09 17.85
C ALA A 110 -23.32 2.57 17.59
N VAL A 111 -24.07 1.80 16.79
CA VAL A 111 -25.51 2.07 16.59
C VAL A 111 -26.23 1.80 17.92
N PRO A 112 -27.03 2.74 18.45
CA PRO A 112 -27.77 2.52 19.68
C PRO A 112 -28.81 1.38 19.50
N PRO A 113 -29.15 0.62 20.56
CA PRO A 113 -30.17 -0.41 20.48
C PRO A 113 -31.52 0.21 20.10
N ILE A 114 -32.21 -0.41 19.15
CA ILE A 114 -33.59 -0.07 18.80
C ILE A 114 -34.49 -0.73 19.84
N ASN A 115 -35.08 0.06 20.75
CA ASN A 115 -36.16 -0.43 21.60
C ASN A 115 -37.47 -0.34 20.79
N PHE A 116 -38.04 -1.51 20.47
CA PHE A 116 -39.41 -1.62 19.96
C PHE A 116 -40.42 -1.59 21.09
#